data_AF-A0A9Q4SUD0-F1
#
_entry.id   AF-A0A9Q4SUD0-F1
#
_cell.length_a   1.000
_cell.length_b   1.000
_cell.length_c   1.000
_cell.angle_alpha   90.00
_cell.angle_beta   90.00
_cell.angle_gamma   90.00
#
_symmetry.space_group_name_H-M   'P 1'
#
loop_
_entity.id
_entity.type
_entity.pdbx_description
1 polymer ?
#
loop_
_entity_poly.entity_id
_entity_poly.type
_entity_poly.pdbx_seq_one_letter_code
_entity_poly.pdbx_strand_id
1 'polypeptide(L)'
;DLRKKDNSYETDSLSDLFNNVKQSIVSGKADYLDVLKDIFSNYMNFVNELRQTISNLNKYQKAGSKEGTVNFDFKSFFNDLSNIRDKYKNPTGTVDDPFVFKSRLFFQHQKDGTYLRTIDGQEVHYSDLQQVNNAADALEKLLKGINGISVSIQRRGGEPDVDIDCRGRIDCTDLEKLLNDLSKKVSNTDDINQTEFELFRKTIDALDKKINTNLDELSKKYSTANSNYDNFVKIVSSTMNTLLEMAKGFLRF
;
A
#
# COMPACT_ATOMS: atom_id res chain seq x y z
N ASP A 1 -14.55 16.57 -45.88
CA ASP A 1 -13.34 17.22 -45.36
C ASP A 1 -13.12 16.95 -43.89
N LEU A 2 -11.98 16.33 -43.61
CA LEU A 2 -11.45 16.03 -42.30
C LEU A 2 -11.03 17.33 -41.60
N ARG A 3 -11.84 17.83 -40.65
CA ARG A 3 -11.31 18.76 -39.64
C ARG A 3 -10.65 17.93 -38.54
N LYS A 4 -9.31 17.89 -38.59
CA LYS A 4 -8.47 17.55 -37.44
C LYS A 4 -8.98 18.34 -36.23
N LYS A 5 -9.44 17.65 -35.19
CA LYS A 5 -9.46 18.22 -33.83
C LYS A 5 -8.01 18.34 -33.42
N ASP A 6 -7.50 19.56 -33.39
CA ASP A 6 -6.23 19.87 -32.79
C ASP A 6 -6.29 19.44 -31.32
N ASN A 7 -5.35 18.59 -30.91
CA ASN A 7 -5.05 18.28 -29.52
C ASN A 7 -4.21 19.42 -28.92
N SER A 8 -4.66 20.67 -29.02
CA SER A 8 -4.09 21.76 -28.23
C SER A 8 -4.74 21.74 -26.85
N TYR A 9 -3.95 21.46 -25.82
CA TYR A 9 -4.35 21.80 -24.46
C TYR A 9 -4.43 23.33 -24.37
N GLU A 10 -5.61 23.90 -24.58
CA GLU A 10 -5.90 25.31 -24.29
C GLU A 10 -5.95 25.47 -22.76
N THR A 11 -4.81 25.78 -22.14
CA THR A 11 -4.83 26.49 -20.86
C THR A 11 -5.09 27.95 -21.18
N ASP A 12 -6.37 28.32 -21.37
CA ASP A 12 -6.75 29.66 -21.83
C ASP A 12 -6.49 30.76 -20.79
N SER A 13 -6.20 30.39 -19.54
CA SER A 13 -5.81 31.35 -18.50
C SER A 13 -4.82 30.79 -17.45
N LEU A 14 -4.13 31.70 -16.76
CA LEU A 14 -3.35 31.37 -15.55
C LEU A 14 -4.21 30.71 -14.46
N SER A 15 -5.50 31.04 -14.42
CA SER A 15 -6.46 30.43 -13.50
C SER A 15 -6.64 28.94 -13.80
N ASP A 16 -6.76 28.57 -15.07
CA ASP A 16 -6.91 27.17 -15.49
C ASP A 16 -5.65 26.36 -15.20
N LEU A 17 -4.48 26.96 -15.44
CA LEU A 17 -3.20 26.36 -15.05
C LEU A 17 -3.15 26.08 -13.54
N PHE A 18 -3.47 27.07 -12.70
CA PHE A 18 -3.46 26.89 -11.24
C PHE A 18 -4.50 25.88 -10.76
N ASN A 19 -5.67 25.83 -11.39
CA ASN A 19 -6.69 24.84 -11.10
C ASN A 19 -6.21 23.42 -11.45
N ASN A 20 -5.60 23.22 -12.62
CA ASN A 20 -5.06 21.92 -13.02
C ASN A 20 -3.94 21.46 -12.08
N VAL A 21 -3.08 22.37 -11.67
CA VAL A 21 -2.01 22.10 -10.70
C VAL A 21 -2.58 21.73 -9.33
N LYS A 22 -3.58 22.48 -8.82
CA LYS A 22 -4.27 22.16 -7.56
C LYS A 22 -4.87 20.76 -7.61
N GLN A 23 -5.59 20.42 -8.67
CA GLN A 23 -6.21 19.12 -8.86
C GLN A 23 -5.18 17.97 -8.90
N SER A 24 -4.02 18.22 -9.53
CA SER A 24 -2.90 17.26 -9.57
C SER A 24 -2.27 17.04 -8.19
N ILE A 25 -2.14 18.10 -7.37
CA ILE A 25 -1.66 18.00 -5.99
C ILE A 25 -2.63 17.19 -5.13
N VAL A 26 -3.94 17.45 -5.26
CA VAL A 26 -4.99 16.78 -4.48
C VAL A 26 -5.03 15.29 -4.80
N SER A 27 -5.17 14.94 -6.08
CA SER A 27 -5.21 13.53 -6.51
C SER A 27 -3.88 12.80 -6.26
N GLY A 28 -2.74 13.44 -6.55
CA GLY A 28 -1.43 12.86 -6.29
C GLY A 28 -1.16 12.58 -4.82
N LYS A 29 -1.69 13.42 -3.90
CA LYS A 29 -1.60 13.14 -2.47
C LYS A 29 -2.46 11.93 -2.08
N ALA A 30 -3.76 11.98 -2.41
CA ALA A 30 -4.73 11.00 -1.94
C ALA A 30 -4.53 9.62 -2.58
N ASP A 31 -4.23 9.56 -3.88
CA ASP A 31 -4.17 8.30 -4.62
C ASP A 31 -2.78 7.66 -4.61
N TYR A 32 -1.73 8.41 -4.25
CA TYR A 32 -0.36 7.92 -4.31
C TYR A 32 0.33 7.99 -2.95
N LEU A 33 0.47 9.19 -2.38
CA LEU A 33 1.24 9.38 -1.16
C LEU A 33 0.56 8.77 0.07
N ASP A 34 -0.71 9.09 0.28
CA ASP A 34 -1.46 8.61 1.45
C ASP A 34 -1.68 7.09 1.37
N VAL A 35 -1.95 6.55 0.17
CA VAL A 35 -1.99 5.09 -0.05
C VAL A 35 -0.67 4.42 0.34
N LEU A 36 0.48 4.93 -0.14
CA LEU A 36 1.78 4.36 0.22
C LEU A 36 2.08 4.47 1.71
N LYS A 37 1.67 5.58 2.34
CA LYS A 37 1.82 5.80 3.79
C LYS A 37 1.06 4.76 4.60
N ASP A 38 -0.20 4.50 4.24
CA ASP A 38 -1.04 3.52 4.93
C ASP A 38 -0.47 2.12 4.77
N ILE A 39 -0.10 1.73 3.55
CA ILE A 39 0.52 0.43 3.28
C ILE A 39 1.80 0.27 4.08
N PHE A 40 2.69 1.26 4.06
CA PHE A 40 3.95 1.25 4.79
C PHE A 40 3.74 1.08 6.30
N SER A 41 2.86 1.89 6.88
CA SER A 41 2.61 1.89 8.32
C SER A 41 2.05 0.55 8.80
N ASN A 42 1.08 0.01 8.07
CA ASN A 42 0.46 -1.27 8.43
C ASN A 42 1.38 -2.46 8.15
N TYR A 43 2.17 -2.44 7.07
CA TYR A 43 3.20 -3.47 6.83
C TYR A 43 4.29 -3.45 7.91
N MET A 44 4.72 -2.25 8.34
CA MET A 44 5.68 -2.09 9.43
C MET A 44 5.16 -2.67 10.74
N ASN A 45 3.89 -2.48 11.07
CA ASN A 45 3.27 -3.09 12.25
C ASN A 45 3.31 -4.62 12.19
N PHE A 46 2.94 -5.21 11.05
CA PHE A 46 3.04 -6.65 10.82
C PHE A 46 4.47 -7.17 11.01
N VAL A 47 5.46 -6.53 10.37
CA VAL A 47 6.86 -6.91 10.48
C VAL A 47 7.35 -6.82 11.93
N ASN A 48 6.98 -5.76 12.65
CA ASN A 48 7.40 -5.57 14.05
C ASN A 48 6.85 -6.66 14.96
N GLU A 49 5.56 -7.02 14.83
CA GLU A 49 4.97 -8.11 15.61
C GLU A 49 5.64 -9.45 15.31
N LEU A 50 5.89 -9.75 14.03
CA LEU A 50 6.58 -10.97 13.64
C LEU A 50 8.01 -11.02 14.21
N ARG A 51 8.77 -9.93 14.07
CA ARG A 51 10.13 -9.81 14.62
C ARG A 51 10.15 -9.99 16.14
N GLN A 52 9.17 -9.44 16.85
CA GLN A 52 9.08 -9.60 18.31
C GLN A 52 8.84 -11.06 18.70
N THR A 53 7.95 -11.76 17.99
CA THR A 53 7.70 -13.19 18.22
C THR A 53 8.94 -14.03 17.93
N ILE A 54 9.63 -13.75 16.82
CA ILE A 54 10.89 -14.43 16.44
C ILE A 54 12.02 -14.12 17.41
N SER A 55 12.18 -12.87 17.85
CA SER A 55 13.23 -12.49 18.83
C SER A 55 13.03 -13.18 20.18
N ASN A 56 11.79 -13.57 20.48
CA ASN A 56 11.40 -14.32 21.66
C ASN A 56 11.45 -15.84 21.46
N LEU A 57 12.10 -16.36 20.41
CA LEU A 57 12.17 -17.80 20.11
C LEU A 57 12.68 -18.62 21.30
N ASN A 58 13.65 -18.08 22.04
CA ASN A 58 14.23 -18.75 23.22
C ASN A 58 13.20 -18.99 24.34
N LYS A 59 12.07 -18.27 24.39
CA LYS A 59 11.00 -18.51 25.37
C LYS A 59 10.32 -19.87 25.17
N TYR A 60 10.35 -20.39 23.95
CA TYR A 60 9.79 -21.69 23.59
C TYR A 60 10.83 -22.81 23.71
N GLN A 61 12.09 -22.48 23.96
CA GLN A 61 13.19 -23.44 23.98
C GLN A 61 13.59 -23.78 25.42
N LYS A 62 13.77 -25.08 25.68
CA LYS A 62 14.36 -25.62 26.91
C LYS A 62 15.44 -26.64 26.57
N ALA A 63 16.28 -26.96 27.55
CA ALA A 63 17.23 -28.05 27.42
C ALA A 63 16.47 -29.36 27.17
N GLY A 64 16.94 -30.15 26.21
CA GLY A 64 16.41 -31.49 25.97
C GLY A 64 16.74 -32.44 27.14
N SER A 65 16.01 -33.54 27.20
CA SER A 65 16.23 -34.64 28.16
C SER A 65 17.52 -35.42 27.89
N LYS A 66 18.13 -35.28 26.69
CA LYS A 66 19.35 -35.98 26.28
C LYS A 66 20.39 -35.00 25.76
N GLU A 67 21.65 -35.40 25.79
CA GLU A 67 22.74 -34.64 25.18
C GLU A 67 22.52 -34.51 23.66
N GLY A 68 22.68 -33.28 23.14
CA GLY A 68 22.46 -32.99 21.73
C GLY A 68 20.99 -32.83 21.30
N THR A 69 20.04 -32.81 22.23
CA THR A 69 18.63 -32.56 21.95
C THR A 69 18.11 -31.25 22.54
N VAL A 70 17.07 -30.72 21.92
CA VAL A 70 16.38 -29.48 22.30
C VAL A 70 14.92 -29.81 22.53
N ASN A 71 14.36 -29.30 23.64
CA ASN A 71 12.93 -29.32 23.85
C ASN A 71 12.35 -27.99 23.36
N PHE A 72 11.45 -28.01 22.38
CA PHE A 72 10.87 -26.80 21.80
C PHE A 72 9.34 -26.86 21.84
N ASP A 73 8.71 -25.84 22.41
CA ASP A 73 7.26 -25.69 22.49
C ASP A 73 6.68 -25.19 21.15
N PHE A 74 6.58 -26.11 20.20
CA PHE A 74 5.99 -25.86 18.89
C PHE A 74 4.54 -25.37 18.96
N LYS A 75 3.78 -25.80 19.97
CA LYS A 75 2.38 -25.43 20.13
C LYS A 75 2.23 -23.95 20.48
N SER A 76 2.96 -23.48 21.50
CA SER A 76 2.91 -22.08 21.90
C SER A 76 3.45 -21.17 20.80
N PHE A 77 4.55 -21.54 20.15
CA PHE A 77 5.09 -20.77 19.03
C PHE A 77 4.13 -20.71 17.82
N PHE A 78 3.50 -21.84 17.47
CA PHE A 78 2.49 -21.92 16.42
C PHE A 78 1.28 -21.01 16.73
N ASN A 79 0.82 -20.99 17.98
CA ASN A 79 -0.32 -20.16 18.39
C ASN A 79 0.02 -18.67 18.24
N ASP A 80 1.20 -18.24 18.69
CA ASP A 80 1.62 -16.84 18.60
C ASP A 80 1.76 -16.37 17.14
N LEU A 81 2.35 -17.20 16.28
CA LEU A 81 2.41 -16.91 14.84
C LEU A 81 1.03 -16.95 14.17
N SER A 82 0.15 -17.85 14.60
CA SER A 82 -1.22 -17.93 14.08
C SER A 82 -2.03 -16.70 14.45
N ASN A 83 -1.87 -16.18 15.67
CA ASN A 83 -2.52 -14.95 16.11
C ASN A 83 -2.11 -13.75 15.24
N ILE A 84 -0.82 -13.63 14.90
CA ILE A 84 -0.34 -12.61 13.97
C ILE A 84 -0.97 -12.82 12.59
N ARG A 85 -0.92 -14.05 12.06
CA ARG A 85 -1.52 -14.35 10.75
C ARG A 85 -3.00 -14.00 10.73
N ASP A 86 -3.78 -14.38 11.73
CA ASP A 86 -5.23 -14.13 11.76
C ASP A 86 -5.54 -12.64 11.88
N LYS A 87 -4.73 -11.88 12.63
CA LYS A 87 -4.83 -10.42 12.72
C LYS A 87 -4.63 -9.72 11.38
N TYR A 88 -3.80 -10.24 10.48
CA TYR A 88 -3.45 -9.58 9.21
C TYR A 88 -4.04 -10.26 7.97
N LYS A 89 -4.55 -11.49 8.09
CA LYS A 89 -5.13 -12.27 7.00
C LYS A 89 -6.65 -12.16 6.92
N ASN A 90 -7.37 -12.18 8.05
CA ASN A 90 -8.82 -12.41 8.05
C ASN A 90 -9.63 -11.12 7.87
N PRO A 91 -10.35 -10.97 6.75
CA PRO A 91 -11.38 -9.98 6.56
C PRO A 91 -12.71 -10.68 6.82
N THR A 92 -13.30 -10.45 7.98
CA THR A 92 -14.68 -10.87 8.27
C THR A 92 -15.73 -10.22 7.35
N GLY A 93 -15.32 -9.35 6.42
CA GLY A 93 -16.22 -8.59 5.55
C GLY A 93 -16.86 -7.40 6.26
N THR A 94 -16.42 -7.08 7.49
CA THR A 94 -16.92 -5.98 8.29
C THR A 94 -16.10 -4.71 8.05
N VAL A 95 -16.59 -3.56 8.52
CA VAL A 95 -15.91 -2.27 8.37
C VAL A 95 -14.57 -2.24 9.13
N ASP A 96 -14.39 -3.16 10.08
CA ASP A 96 -13.21 -3.32 10.95
C ASP A 96 -12.18 -4.34 10.43
N ASP A 97 -12.34 -4.80 9.18
CA ASP A 97 -11.40 -5.73 8.54
C ASP A 97 -9.97 -5.14 8.49
N PRO A 98 -8.93 -5.90 8.84
CA PRO A 98 -7.53 -5.46 8.87
C PRO A 98 -6.97 -5.38 7.45
N PHE A 99 -7.44 -4.41 6.68
CA PHE A 99 -6.82 -4.03 5.42
C PHE A 99 -5.57 -3.21 5.70
N VAL A 100 -4.49 -3.51 4.95
CA VAL A 100 -3.27 -2.68 4.98
C VAL A 100 -3.56 -1.31 4.37
N PHE A 101 -4.52 -1.25 3.46
CA PHE A 101 -5.13 -0.01 2.97
C PHE A 101 -6.50 -0.28 2.33
N LYS A 102 -7.34 0.75 2.29
CA LYS A 102 -8.59 0.78 1.55
C LYS A 102 -8.73 2.13 0.87
N SER A 103 -8.95 2.12 -0.44
CA SER A 103 -9.19 3.33 -1.22
C SER A 103 -10.42 3.14 -2.10
N ARG A 104 -11.29 4.15 -2.14
CA ARG A 104 -12.46 4.20 -3.02
C ARG A 104 -12.33 5.40 -3.93
N LEU A 105 -12.35 5.16 -5.23
CA LEU A 105 -12.31 6.20 -6.26
C LEU A 105 -13.69 6.26 -6.89
N PHE A 106 -14.45 7.28 -6.51
CA PHE A 106 -15.79 7.51 -7.05
C PHE A 106 -15.76 8.71 -8.00
N PHE A 107 -16.12 8.46 -9.25
CA PHE A 107 -16.18 9.46 -10.32
C PHE A 107 -17.62 9.58 -10.78
N GLN A 108 -18.22 10.73 -10.50
CA GLN A 108 -19.58 11.06 -10.87
C GLN A 108 -19.61 11.61 -12.29
N HIS A 109 -20.33 10.94 -13.18
CA HIS A 109 -20.54 11.38 -14.56
C HIS A 109 -21.44 12.61 -14.62
N GLN A 110 -21.02 13.59 -15.41
CA GLN A 110 -21.71 14.85 -15.61
C GLN A 110 -22.48 14.86 -16.92
N LYS A 111 -23.47 15.75 -17.03
CA LYS A 111 -24.33 15.82 -18.24
C LYS A 111 -23.58 16.17 -19.52
N ASP A 112 -22.42 16.81 -19.39
CA ASP A 112 -21.55 17.23 -20.49
C ASP A 112 -20.55 16.14 -20.92
N GLY A 113 -20.59 14.96 -20.29
CA GLY A 113 -19.68 13.84 -20.57
C GLY A 113 -18.38 13.86 -19.77
N THR A 114 -18.18 14.88 -18.91
CA THR A 114 -17.05 14.95 -17.97
C THR A 114 -17.32 14.14 -16.70
N TYR A 115 -16.31 13.99 -15.85
CA TYR A 115 -16.44 13.32 -14.56
C TYR A 115 -15.90 14.21 -13.43
N LEU A 116 -16.55 14.11 -12.28
CA LEU A 116 -16.19 14.82 -11.06
C LEU A 116 -15.87 13.83 -9.95
N ARG A 117 -14.79 14.07 -9.22
CA ARG A 117 -14.47 13.36 -7.98
C ARG A 117 -14.24 14.34 -6.86
N THR A 118 -14.78 14.04 -5.69
CA THR A 118 -14.51 14.81 -4.46
C THR A 118 -13.49 14.07 -3.59
N ILE A 119 -12.40 14.74 -3.26
CA ILE A 119 -11.30 14.24 -2.41
C ILE A 119 -11.08 15.25 -1.30
N ASP A 120 -11.30 14.86 -0.04
CA ASP A 120 -11.16 15.76 1.13
C ASP A 120 -11.90 17.10 0.97
N GLY A 121 -13.11 17.05 0.39
CA GLY A 121 -13.93 18.23 0.11
C GLY A 121 -13.46 19.08 -1.07
N GLN A 122 -12.43 18.66 -1.80
CA GLN A 122 -11.94 19.31 -3.01
C GLN A 122 -12.40 18.59 -4.26
N GLU A 123 -12.81 19.35 -5.27
CA GLU A 123 -13.24 18.84 -6.55
C GLU A 123 -12.05 18.62 -7.50
N VAL A 124 -12.03 17.44 -8.12
CA VAL A 124 -11.08 17.03 -9.16
C VAL A 124 -11.89 16.65 -10.39
N HIS A 125 -11.62 17.31 -11.51
CA HIS A 125 -12.36 17.18 -12.75
C HIS A 125 -11.56 16.33 -13.74
N TYR A 126 -12.27 15.46 -14.45
CA TYR A 126 -11.73 14.60 -15.49
C TYR A 126 -12.52 14.85 -16.77
N SER A 127 -11.83 15.14 -17.86
CA SER A 127 -12.49 15.58 -19.10
C SER A 127 -13.31 14.48 -19.77
N ASP A 128 -12.96 13.22 -19.54
CA ASP A 128 -13.59 12.05 -20.17
C ASP A 128 -13.31 10.76 -19.39
N LEU A 129 -13.91 9.66 -19.87
CA LEU A 129 -13.71 8.33 -19.32
C LEU A 129 -12.25 7.84 -19.47
N GLN A 130 -11.50 8.34 -20.46
CA GLN A 130 -10.11 7.96 -20.65
C GLN A 130 -9.25 8.49 -19.49
N GLN A 131 -9.45 9.72 -19.03
CA GLN A 131 -8.74 10.26 -17.87
C GLN A 131 -9.13 9.52 -16.57
N VAL A 132 -10.40 9.14 -16.42
CA VAL A 132 -10.85 8.29 -15.30
C VAL A 132 -10.11 6.94 -15.30
N ASN A 133 -10.06 6.27 -16.46
CA ASN A 133 -9.35 5.00 -16.59
C ASN A 133 -7.84 5.16 -16.34
N ASN A 134 -7.22 6.23 -16.84
CA ASN A 134 -5.80 6.51 -16.57
C ASN A 134 -5.49 6.67 -15.07
N ALA A 135 -6.37 7.34 -14.33
CA ALA A 135 -6.22 7.49 -12.88
C ALA A 135 -6.34 6.14 -12.15
N ALA A 136 -7.31 5.31 -12.55
CA ALA A 136 -7.48 3.96 -12.03
C ALA A 136 -6.26 3.07 -12.34
N ASP A 137 -5.79 3.06 -13.58
CA ASP A 137 -4.66 2.28 -14.05
C ASP A 137 -3.35 2.68 -13.34
N ALA A 138 -3.17 3.98 -13.07
CA ALA A 138 -2.01 4.48 -12.34
C ALA A 138 -1.96 3.93 -10.91
N LEU A 139 -3.10 3.95 -10.20
CA LEU A 139 -3.21 3.36 -8.87
C LEU A 139 -3.01 1.85 -8.93
N GLU A 140 -3.64 1.15 -9.88
CA GLU A 140 -3.46 -0.29 -10.06
C GLU A 140 -1.99 -0.67 -10.28
N LYS A 141 -1.29 0.07 -11.14
CA LYS A 141 0.14 -0.14 -11.41
C LYS A 141 1.00 0.11 -10.19
N LEU A 142 0.71 1.17 -9.41
CA LEU A 142 1.37 1.42 -8.13
C LEU A 142 1.23 0.20 -7.22
N LEU A 143 -0.01 -0.24 -7.01
CA LEU A 143 -0.37 -1.29 -6.06
C LEU A 143 0.22 -2.64 -6.43
N LYS A 144 0.15 -3.03 -7.72
CA LYS A 144 0.78 -4.26 -8.24
C LYS A 144 2.30 -4.24 -8.13
N GLY A 145 2.91 -3.06 -7.99
CA GLY A 145 4.34 -2.90 -7.82
C GLY A 145 4.83 -3.03 -6.37
N ILE A 146 3.98 -3.38 -5.41
CA ILE A 146 4.34 -3.51 -3.99
C ILE A 146 4.46 -4.98 -3.61
N ASN A 147 5.64 -5.37 -3.13
CA ASN A 147 5.90 -6.72 -2.65
C ASN A 147 5.33 -6.92 -1.23
N GLY A 148 4.92 -8.16 -0.92
CA GLY A 148 4.43 -8.53 0.41
C GLY A 148 2.97 -8.17 0.68
N ILE A 149 2.24 -7.65 -0.31
CA ILE A 149 0.80 -7.43 -0.22
C ILE A 149 0.06 -8.11 -1.37
N SER A 150 -1.19 -8.50 -1.10
CA SER A 150 -2.17 -8.89 -2.10
C SER A 150 -3.18 -7.76 -2.29
N VAL A 151 -3.54 -7.47 -3.54
CA VAL A 151 -4.41 -6.35 -3.88
C VAL A 151 -5.64 -6.85 -4.63
N SER A 152 -6.82 -6.38 -4.24
CA SER A 152 -8.06 -6.56 -5.00
C SER A 152 -8.60 -5.22 -5.45
N ILE A 153 -8.90 -5.11 -6.74
CA ILE A 153 -9.50 -3.93 -7.36
C ILE A 153 -10.82 -4.37 -7.96
N GLN A 154 -11.91 -3.69 -7.61
CA GLN A 154 -13.24 -4.00 -8.08
C GLN A 154 -13.91 -2.74 -8.59
N ARG A 155 -14.40 -2.78 -9.83
CA ARG A 155 -15.32 -1.77 -10.34
C ARG A 155 -16.72 -2.10 -9.83
N ARG A 156 -17.35 -1.17 -9.13
CA ARG A 156 -18.68 -1.27 -8.52
C ARG A 156 -19.66 -0.40 -9.32
N GLY A 157 -20.94 -0.76 -9.29
CA GLY A 157 -22.00 0.01 -9.95
C GLY A 157 -22.14 -0.25 -11.44
N GLY A 158 -22.98 0.57 -12.08
CA GLY A 158 -23.25 0.56 -13.53
C GLY A 158 -23.12 1.95 -14.12
N GLU A 159 -23.07 2.03 -15.45
CA GLU A 159 -22.95 3.28 -16.20
C GLU A 159 -24.06 4.29 -15.82
N PRO A 160 -23.78 5.60 -15.80
CA PRO A 160 -22.56 6.23 -16.33
C PRO A 160 -21.46 6.54 -15.30
N ASP A 161 -21.74 6.41 -13.99
CA ASP A 161 -20.75 6.65 -12.93
C ASP A 161 -19.69 5.54 -12.87
N VAL A 162 -18.49 5.90 -12.38
CA VAL A 162 -17.40 4.93 -12.16
C VAL A 162 -17.07 4.87 -10.67
N ASP A 163 -17.27 3.71 -10.05
CA ASP A 163 -16.89 3.46 -8.66
C ASP A 163 -15.84 2.35 -8.65
N ILE A 164 -14.66 2.62 -8.08
CA ILE A 164 -13.56 1.66 -7.99
C ILE A 164 -13.18 1.50 -6.52
N ASP A 165 -13.24 0.28 -6.03
CA ASP A 165 -12.82 -0.09 -4.68
C ASP A 165 -11.52 -0.89 -4.76
N CYS A 166 -10.47 -0.31 -4.17
CA CYS A 166 -9.13 -0.88 -4.07
C CYS A 166 -8.88 -1.28 -2.62
N ARG A 167 -8.45 -2.52 -2.40
CA ARG A 167 -8.15 -3.06 -1.08
C ARG A 167 -6.84 -3.82 -1.10
N GLY A 168 -6.01 -3.61 -0.08
CA GLY A 168 -4.78 -4.36 0.13
C GLY A 168 -4.80 -5.19 1.39
N ARG A 169 -4.15 -6.36 1.33
CA ARG A 169 -3.95 -7.29 2.46
C ARG A 169 -2.48 -7.69 2.53
N ILE A 170 -1.99 -8.01 3.73
CA ILE A 170 -0.66 -8.60 3.85
C ILE A 170 -0.68 -9.95 3.13
N ASP A 171 0.34 -10.21 2.31
CA ASP A 171 0.55 -11.55 1.77
C ASP A 171 1.16 -12.44 2.86
N CYS A 172 0.31 -13.24 3.51
CA CYS A 172 0.72 -14.17 4.54
C CYS A 172 1.16 -15.54 4.00
N THR A 173 1.33 -15.73 2.68
CA THR A 173 1.60 -17.04 2.07
C THR A 173 2.79 -17.76 2.69
N ASP A 174 3.91 -17.07 2.94
CA ASP A 174 5.10 -17.71 3.51
C ASP A 174 4.96 -17.99 5.01
N LEU A 175 4.24 -17.12 5.74
CA LEU A 175 3.88 -17.36 7.13
C LEU A 175 2.95 -18.59 7.24
N GLU A 176 2.03 -18.76 6.29
CA GLU A 176 1.15 -19.93 6.24
C GLU A 176 1.91 -21.22 5.95
N LYS A 177 2.91 -21.19 5.06
CA LYS A 177 3.79 -22.35 4.85
C LYS A 177 4.52 -22.73 6.13
N LEU A 178 5.09 -21.75 6.84
CA LEU A 178 5.72 -21.99 8.14
C LEU A 178 4.74 -22.58 9.16
N LEU A 179 3.54 -22.02 9.26
CA LEU A 179 2.49 -22.53 10.14
C LEU A 179 2.07 -23.97 9.79
N ASN A 180 1.97 -24.30 8.51
CA ASN A 180 1.66 -25.66 8.06
C ASN A 180 2.77 -26.67 8.36
N ASP A 181 4.03 -26.25 8.36
CA ASP A 181 5.15 -27.10 8.76
C ASP A 181 5.23 -27.26 10.27
N LEU A 182 4.92 -26.20 11.02
CA LEU A 182 4.81 -26.22 12.47
C LEU A 182 3.67 -27.14 12.94
N SER A 183 2.50 -27.10 12.30
CA SER A 183 1.33 -27.89 12.71
C SER A 183 1.59 -29.40 12.70
N LYS A 184 2.44 -29.88 11.78
CA LYS A 184 2.90 -31.28 11.73
C LYS A 184 3.75 -31.67 12.95
N LYS A 185 4.39 -30.69 13.60
CA LYS A 185 5.25 -30.87 14.77
C LYS A 185 4.53 -30.58 16.10
N VAL A 186 3.38 -29.87 16.10
CA VAL A 186 2.61 -29.52 17.31
C VAL A 186 2.20 -30.75 18.13
N SER A 187 1.97 -31.89 17.47
CA SER A 187 1.59 -33.14 18.13
C SER A 187 2.78 -33.93 18.69
N ASN A 188 4.01 -33.58 18.32
CA ASN A 188 5.22 -34.25 18.78
C ASN A 188 5.76 -33.50 20.01
N THR A 189 5.59 -34.12 21.18
CA THR A 189 6.11 -33.60 22.47
C THR A 189 7.55 -34.00 22.74
N ASP A 190 8.18 -34.72 21.81
CA ASP A 190 9.51 -35.27 21.97
C ASP A 190 10.59 -34.25 21.69
N ASP A 191 11.75 -34.42 22.33
CA ASP A 191 12.91 -33.61 22.02
C ASP A 191 13.32 -33.79 20.55
N ILE A 192 13.65 -32.68 19.90
CA ILE A 192 14.22 -32.68 18.56
C ILE A 192 15.74 -32.67 18.66
N ASN A 193 16.42 -33.29 17.70
CA ASN A 193 17.87 -33.17 17.65
C ASN A 193 18.30 -31.74 17.26
N GLN A 194 19.52 -31.37 17.62
CA GLN A 194 20.08 -30.05 17.34
C GLN A 194 20.03 -29.68 15.85
N THR A 195 20.32 -30.64 14.95
CA THR A 195 20.32 -30.42 13.50
C THR A 195 18.95 -30.04 12.97
N GLU A 196 17.89 -30.72 13.42
CA GLU A 196 16.51 -30.42 13.06
C GLU A 196 16.08 -29.04 13.57
N PHE A 197 16.49 -28.68 14.79
CA PHE A 197 16.23 -27.36 15.34
C PHE A 197 16.92 -26.25 14.54
N GLU A 198 18.18 -26.46 14.13
CA GLU A 198 18.92 -25.51 13.30
C GLU A 198 18.30 -25.32 11.91
N LEU A 199 17.80 -26.40 11.29
CA LEU A 199 17.07 -26.31 10.02
C LEU A 199 15.78 -25.50 10.19
N PHE A 200 15.02 -25.77 11.24
CA PHE A 200 13.83 -25.01 11.58
C PHE A 200 14.13 -23.52 11.78
N ARG A 201 15.19 -23.19 12.53
CA ARG A 201 15.63 -21.80 12.74
C ARG A 201 15.99 -21.11 11.42
N LYS A 202 16.69 -21.79 10.52
CA LYS A 202 17.00 -21.25 9.18
C LYS A 202 15.75 -20.92 8.37
N THR A 203 14.67 -21.70 8.50
CA THR A 203 13.39 -21.39 7.86
C THR A 203 12.78 -20.10 8.42
N ILE A 204 12.85 -19.90 9.74
CA ILE A 204 12.40 -18.65 10.39
C ILE A 204 13.26 -17.46 9.92
N ASP A 205 14.58 -17.61 9.92
CA ASP A 205 15.50 -16.55 9.51
C ASP A 205 15.29 -16.15 8.03
N ALA A 206 14.98 -17.12 7.16
CA ALA A 206 14.66 -16.86 5.77
C ALA A 206 13.34 -16.08 5.61
N LEU A 207 12.31 -16.41 6.39
CA LEU A 207 11.04 -15.69 6.44
C LEU A 207 11.25 -14.24 6.91
N ASP A 208 11.97 -14.06 8.03
CA ASP A 208 12.28 -12.75 8.59
C ASP A 208 13.03 -11.89 7.58
N LYS A 209 14.10 -12.42 6.97
CA LYS A 209 14.86 -11.72 5.93
C LYS A 209 13.98 -11.27 4.75
N LYS A 210 13.10 -12.14 4.27
CA LYS A 210 12.21 -11.82 3.13
C LYS A 210 11.25 -10.68 3.48
N ILE A 211 10.58 -10.77 4.63
CA ILE A 211 9.61 -9.76 5.08
C ILE A 211 10.31 -8.42 5.35
N ASN A 212 11.52 -8.45 5.90
CA ASN A 212 12.34 -7.25 6.10
C ASN A 212 12.76 -6.60 4.80
N THR A 213 13.13 -7.41 3.80
CA THR A 213 13.46 -6.91 2.45
C THR A 213 12.26 -6.20 1.82
N ASN A 214 11.07 -6.77 1.93
CA ASN A 214 9.84 -6.14 1.44
C ASN A 214 9.55 -4.81 2.16
N LEU A 215 9.74 -4.74 3.48
CA LEU A 215 9.57 -3.51 4.25
C LEU A 215 10.56 -2.44 3.81
N ASP A 216 11.83 -2.80 3.58
CA ASP A 216 12.86 -1.87 3.12
C ASP A 216 12.55 -1.32 1.72
N GLU A 217 12.08 -2.17 0.80
CA GLU A 217 11.64 -1.75 -0.53
C GLU A 217 10.43 -0.80 -0.47
N LEU A 218 9.44 -1.13 0.36
CA LEU A 218 8.26 -0.29 0.57
C LEU A 218 8.63 1.05 1.22
N SER A 219 9.53 1.05 2.20
CA SER A 219 10.07 2.26 2.84
C SER A 219 10.76 3.18 1.80
N LYS A 220 11.57 2.61 0.90
CA LYS A 220 12.20 3.35 -0.20
C LYS A 220 11.17 3.92 -1.17
N LYS A 221 10.15 3.14 -1.55
CA LYS A 221 9.05 3.60 -2.41
C LYS A 221 8.29 4.77 -1.79
N TYR A 222 7.88 4.64 -0.52
CA TYR A 222 7.20 5.69 0.22
C TYR A 222 8.07 6.95 0.36
N SER A 223 9.33 6.80 0.76
CA SER A 223 10.26 7.93 0.91
C SER A 223 10.49 8.68 -0.40
N THR A 224 10.61 7.94 -1.51
CA THR A 224 10.74 8.51 -2.86
C THR A 224 9.46 9.26 -3.26
N ALA A 225 8.29 8.64 -3.04
CA ALA A 225 7.00 9.27 -3.31
C ALA A 225 6.82 10.57 -2.53
N ASN A 226 7.13 10.55 -1.22
CA ASN A 226 7.04 11.70 -0.35
C ASN A 226 7.99 12.82 -0.77
N SER A 227 9.24 12.49 -1.11
CA SER A 227 10.22 13.45 -1.62
C SER A 227 9.77 14.07 -2.96
N ASN A 228 9.27 13.26 -3.88
CA ASN A 228 8.76 13.73 -5.17
C ASN A 228 7.55 14.66 -5.00
N TYR A 229 6.63 14.32 -4.08
CA TYR A 229 5.49 15.15 -3.76
C TYR A 229 5.90 16.50 -3.17
N ASP A 230 6.78 16.50 -2.17
CA ASP A 230 7.29 17.72 -1.54
C ASP A 230 8.03 18.61 -2.55
N ASN A 231 8.89 18.03 -3.40
CA ASN A 231 9.57 18.75 -4.46
C ASN A 231 8.59 19.35 -5.48
N PHE A 232 7.55 18.60 -5.88
CA PHE A 232 6.52 19.09 -6.78
C PHE A 232 5.76 20.29 -6.17
N VAL A 233 5.32 20.19 -4.91
CA VAL A 233 4.65 21.29 -4.20
C VAL A 233 5.53 22.52 -4.10
N LYS A 234 6.84 22.35 -3.84
CA LYS A 234 7.81 23.46 -3.79
C LYS A 234 7.98 24.15 -5.15
N ILE A 235 8.15 23.38 -6.23
CA ILE A 235 8.30 23.91 -7.58
C ILE A 235 7.04 24.68 -7.98
N VAL A 236 5.87 24.10 -7.74
CA VAL A 236 4.57 24.74 -7.99
C VAL A 236 4.48 26.06 -7.23
N SER A 237 4.78 26.05 -5.94
CA SER A 237 4.68 27.25 -5.09
C SER A 237 5.63 28.37 -5.55
N SER A 238 6.87 28.02 -5.90
CA SER A 238 7.85 28.96 -6.46
C SER A 238 7.39 29.56 -7.79
N THR A 239 6.85 28.71 -8.67
CA THR A 239 6.34 29.12 -9.97
C THR A 239 5.12 30.03 -9.83
N MET A 240 4.18 29.69 -8.94
CA MET A 240 3.03 30.53 -8.60
C MET A 240 3.45 31.92 -8.12
N ASN A 241 4.41 31.99 -7.19
CA ASN A 241 4.94 33.27 -6.71
C ASN A 241 5.57 34.10 -7.83
N THR A 242 6.36 33.45 -8.70
CA THR A 242 7.00 34.13 -9.84
C THR A 242 5.96 34.68 -10.81
N LEU A 243 4.93 33.88 -11.16
CA LEU A 243 3.83 34.31 -12.04
C LEU A 243 3.02 35.46 -11.42
N LEU A 244 2.77 35.42 -10.11
CA LEU A 244 2.09 36.49 -9.38
C LEU A 244 2.89 37.80 -9.38
N GLU A 245 4.20 37.74 -9.17
CA GLU A 245 5.05 38.93 -9.23
C GLU A 245 5.14 39.51 -10.65
N MET A 246 5.21 38.66 -11.68
CA MET A 246 5.14 39.10 -13.08
C MET A 246 3.80 39.75 -13.41
N ALA A 247 2.68 39.17 -12.96
CA ALA A 247 1.35 39.74 -13.15
C ALA A 247 1.19 41.10 -12.44
N LYS A 248 1.70 41.23 -11.20
CA LYS A 248 1.75 42.53 -10.50
C LYS A 248 2.59 43.55 -11.25
N GLY A 249 3.72 43.12 -11.81
CA GLY A 249 4.59 43.96 -12.64
C GLY A 249 3.84 44.47 -13.88
N PHE A 250 3.15 43.57 -14.58
CA PHE A 250 2.38 43.91 -15.79
C PHE A 250 1.22 44.88 -15.50
N LEU A 251 0.50 44.69 -14.39
CA LEU A 251 -0.62 45.55 -13.98
C LEU A 251 -0.20 46.92 -13.44
N ARG A 252 1.10 47.13 -13.17
CA ARG A 252 1.65 48.42 -12.72
C ARG A 252 2.04 49.35 -13.90
N PHE A 253 2.03 48.84 -15.13
CA PHE A 253 2.21 49.60 -16.37
C PHE A 253 0.88 49.76 -17.11
#